data_AF-E6LNB4-F1
#
_entry.id   AF-E6LNB4-F1
#
_cell.length_a   1.000
_cell.length_b   1.000
_cell.length_c   1.000
_cell.angle_alpha   90.00
_cell.angle_beta   90.00
_cell.angle_gamma   90.00
#
_symmetry.space_group_name_H-M   'P 1'
#
loop_
_entity.id
_entity.type
_entity.pdbx_description
1 polymer ?
#
loop_
_entity_poly.entity_id
_entity_poly.type
_entity_poly.pdbx_seq_one_letter_code
_entity_poly.pdbx_strand_id
1 'polypeptide(L)'
;MRNYHDNQIIPLKVRNYETEAMSLDTGYYIEGRLETFSKEQYFDDLLSIYIPEFFIDLPDEIKEVKYPTNFRPEVIKTNLAGDVNLSISLLKVSDYTEVKTLVTDFKSLLSKAHNGIKFLEYDELEKEGCVKMYCFDFIIPGIDA
;
A
#
# COMPACT_ATOMS: atom_id res chain seq x y z
N MET A 1 40.58 0.25 -12.27
CA MET A 1 39.75 1.26 -12.95
C MET A 1 38.36 0.65 -13.11
N ARG A 2 37.42 0.96 -12.20
CA ARG A 2 36.04 0.42 -12.26
C ARG A 2 35.31 1.08 -13.44
N ASN A 3 34.73 0.26 -14.30
CA ASN A 3 34.19 0.62 -15.60
C ASN A 3 33.18 1.79 -15.51
N TYR A 4 33.55 2.91 -16.12
CA TYR A 4 32.73 4.12 -16.27
C TYR A 4 31.49 3.91 -17.17
N HIS A 5 31.35 2.72 -17.75
CA HIS A 5 30.28 2.36 -18.68
C HIS A 5 29.00 1.85 -17.98
N ASP A 6 29.10 1.27 -16.79
CA ASP A 6 27.93 0.71 -16.10
C ASP A 6 26.94 1.81 -15.68
N ASN A 7 27.45 2.96 -15.24
CA ASN A 7 26.65 4.13 -14.86
C ASN A 7 25.95 4.81 -16.04
N GLN A 8 26.34 4.51 -17.29
CA GLN A 8 25.68 5.03 -18.49
C GLN A 8 24.67 4.04 -19.06
N ILE A 9 24.83 2.74 -18.81
CA ILE A 9 23.92 1.68 -19.29
C ILE A 9 22.61 1.69 -18.50
N ILE A 10 22.66 1.89 -17.17
CA ILE A 10 21.45 1.91 -16.32
C ILE A 10 20.46 3.01 -16.78
N PRO A 11 20.88 4.29 -16.97
CA PRO A 11 19.97 5.34 -17.44
C PRO A 11 19.51 5.18 -18.90
N LEU A 12 20.25 4.45 -19.74
CA LEU A 12 19.86 4.17 -21.12
C LEU A 12 18.79 3.07 -21.20
N LYS A 13 18.88 2.04 -20.34
CA LYS A 13 17.84 1.02 -20.23
C LYS A 13 16.54 1.61 -19.67
N VAL A 14 16.61 2.41 -18.60
CA VAL A 14 15.44 3.07 -18.00
C VAL A 14 14.68 3.92 -19.03
N ARG A 15 15.39 4.75 -19.82
CA ARG A 15 14.77 5.57 -20.88
C ARG A 15 14.13 4.76 -22.01
N ASN A 16 14.65 3.58 -22.35
CA ASN A 16 14.03 2.72 -23.36
C ASN A 16 12.74 2.06 -22.86
N TYR A 17 12.63 1.76 -21.56
CA TYR A 17 11.40 1.20 -20.96
C TYR A 17 10.35 2.26 -20.64
N GLU A 18 10.72 3.52 -20.41
CA GLU A 18 9.77 4.65 -20.33
C GLU A 18 8.98 4.86 -21.63
N THR A 19 9.39 4.22 -22.74
CA THR A 19 8.70 4.27 -24.04
C THR A 19 7.59 3.20 -24.15
N GLU A 20 7.59 2.19 -23.28
CA GLU A 20 6.53 1.17 -23.17
C GLU A 20 5.51 1.60 -22.11
N ALA A 21 4.21 1.44 -22.42
CA ALA A 21 3.15 1.80 -21.49
C ALA A 21 3.19 0.88 -20.25
N MET A 22 3.65 1.42 -19.11
CA MET A 22 3.59 0.73 -17.81
C MET A 22 2.15 0.70 -17.29
N SER A 23 1.76 -0.44 -16.72
CA SER A 23 0.41 -0.70 -16.21
C SER A 23 0.46 -1.81 -15.18
N LEU A 24 -0.65 -2.08 -14.49
CA LEU A 24 -0.75 -3.26 -13.61
C LEU A 24 -0.61 -4.58 -14.38
N ASP A 25 -0.93 -4.61 -15.68
CA ASP A 25 -0.80 -5.81 -16.51
C ASP A 25 0.63 -6.03 -17.03
N THR A 26 1.39 -4.96 -17.27
CA THR A 26 2.77 -5.00 -17.80
C THR A 26 3.84 -4.83 -16.73
N GLY A 27 3.46 -4.34 -15.55
CA GLY A 27 4.35 -3.99 -14.45
C GLY A 27 4.89 -2.55 -14.52
N TYR A 28 5.60 -2.18 -13.45
CA TYR A 28 6.25 -0.88 -13.30
C TYR A 28 7.72 -1.08 -12.97
N TYR A 29 8.61 -0.25 -13.53
CA TYR A 29 10.01 -0.23 -13.10
C TYR A 29 10.15 0.65 -11.85
N ILE A 30 10.44 0.02 -10.71
CA ILE A 30 10.67 0.68 -9.43
C ILE A 30 12.13 0.43 -9.02
N GLU A 31 12.88 1.51 -8.80
CA GLU A 31 14.33 1.43 -8.48
C GLU A 31 15.16 0.56 -9.44
N GLY A 32 14.77 0.54 -10.73
CA GLY A 32 15.46 -0.24 -11.76
C GLY A 32 15.12 -1.74 -11.78
N ARG A 33 14.13 -2.18 -11.01
CA ARG A 33 13.56 -3.53 -11.05
C ARG A 33 12.14 -3.49 -11.62
N LEU A 34 11.79 -4.47 -12.44
CA LEU A 34 10.42 -4.63 -12.91
C LEU A 34 9.59 -5.27 -11.80
N GLU A 35 8.66 -4.52 -11.24
CA GLU A 35 7.66 -4.97 -10.29
C GLU A 35 6.39 -5.34 -11.06
N THR A 36 6.00 -6.61 -10.96
CA THR A 36 4.80 -7.18 -11.58
C THR A 36 3.70 -7.38 -10.54
N PHE A 37 2.46 -7.47 -11.00
CA PHE A 37 1.29 -7.53 -10.12
C PHE A 37 0.39 -8.68 -10.54
N SER A 38 -0.15 -9.37 -9.54
CA SER A 38 -1.16 -10.41 -9.76
C SER A 38 -2.47 -10.01 -9.08
N LYS A 39 -3.59 -10.41 -9.68
CA LYS A 39 -4.91 -10.15 -9.14
C LYS A 39 -5.24 -11.19 -8.08
N GLU A 40 -5.37 -10.75 -6.83
CA GLU A 40 -5.76 -11.58 -5.71
C GLU A 40 -7.23 -11.33 -5.32
N GLN A 41 -7.82 -12.30 -4.62
CA GLN A 41 -9.18 -12.22 -4.08
C GLN A 41 -9.14 -12.40 -2.56
N TYR A 42 -9.90 -11.58 -1.84
CA TYR A 42 -9.98 -11.59 -0.39
C TYR A 42 -11.42 -11.58 0.09
N PHE A 43 -11.63 -12.13 1.29
CA PHE A 43 -12.92 -12.15 2.00
C PHE A 43 -14.04 -12.78 1.17
N ASP A 44 -13.90 -14.05 0.78
CA ASP A 44 -14.90 -14.77 -0.02
C ASP A 44 -15.31 -14.01 -1.30
N ASP A 45 -14.31 -13.55 -2.04
CA ASP A 45 -14.43 -12.79 -3.30
C ASP A 45 -15.09 -11.40 -3.19
N LEU A 46 -15.28 -10.87 -1.96
CA LEU A 46 -15.81 -9.52 -1.76
C LEU A 46 -14.85 -8.42 -2.22
N LEU A 47 -13.54 -8.69 -2.20
CA LEU A 47 -12.51 -7.78 -2.68
C LEU A 47 -11.64 -8.48 -3.70
N SER A 48 -11.39 -7.80 -4.82
CA SER A 48 -10.34 -8.20 -5.76
C SER A 48 -9.45 -7.01 -6.09
N ILE A 49 -8.13 -7.21 -5.94
CA ILE A 49 -7.12 -6.16 -6.00
C ILE A 49 -5.83 -6.72 -6.60
N TYR A 50 -5.09 -5.88 -7.32
CA TYR A 50 -3.75 -6.22 -7.80
C TYR A 50 -2.72 -6.03 -6.68
N ILE A 51 -1.90 -7.04 -6.44
CA ILE A 51 -0.87 -7.07 -5.40
C ILE A 51 0.48 -7.32 -6.07
N PRO A 52 1.58 -6.65 -5.64
CA PRO A 52 2.91 -6.96 -6.16
C PRO A 52 3.25 -8.44 -5.95
N GLU A 53 3.73 -9.13 -6.99
CA GLU A 53 3.96 -10.58 -6.95
C GLU A 53 5.05 -11.00 -5.95
N PHE A 54 5.97 -10.10 -5.61
CA PHE A 54 7.04 -10.36 -4.66
C PHE A 54 6.64 -10.14 -3.20
N PHE A 55 5.40 -9.75 -2.94
CA PHE A 55 4.89 -9.64 -1.57
C PHE A 55 4.52 -11.01 -1.04
N ILE A 56 4.92 -11.28 0.20
CA ILE A 56 4.59 -12.51 0.93
C ILE A 56 3.65 -12.20 2.08
N ASP A 57 2.94 -13.19 2.59
CA ASP A 57 2.26 -13.06 3.88
C ASP A 57 3.27 -12.75 4.97
N LEU A 58 2.98 -11.74 5.81
CA LEU A 58 3.82 -11.40 6.94
C LEU A 58 3.85 -12.60 7.92
N PRO A 59 5.02 -13.18 8.23
CA PRO A 59 5.11 -14.32 9.14
C PRO A 59 4.52 -14.01 10.52
N ASP A 60 3.84 -14.99 11.13
CA ASP A 60 3.10 -14.79 12.39
C ASP A 60 3.98 -14.27 13.53
N GLU A 61 5.20 -14.78 13.64
CA GLU A 61 6.20 -14.34 14.62
C GLU A 61 6.49 -12.83 14.52
N ILE A 62 6.51 -12.28 13.30
CA ILE A 62 6.74 -10.86 13.05
C ILE A 62 5.43 -10.07 13.18
N LYS A 63 4.31 -10.66 12.73
CA LYS A 63 2.96 -10.09 12.84
C LYS A 63 2.62 -9.76 14.28
N GLU A 64 2.96 -10.63 15.22
CA GLU A 64 2.72 -10.43 16.66
C GLU A 64 3.55 -9.30 17.25
N VAL A 65 4.79 -9.14 16.81
CA VAL A 65 5.69 -8.09 17.31
C VAL A 65 5.31 -6.72 16.73
N LYS A 66 5.06 -6.64 15.41
CA LYS A 66 4.73 -5.36 14.74
C LYS A 66 3.30 -4.89 15.02
N TYR A 67 2.35 -5.81 15.20
CA TYR A 67 0.94 -5.50 15.38
C TYR A 67 0.40 -6.17 16.65
N PRO A 68 0.90 -5.82 17.85
CA PRO A 68 0.63 -6.56 19.09
C PRO A 68 -0.84 -6.51 19.55
N THR A 69 -1.67 -5.66 18.95
CA THR A 69 -3.08 -5.53 19.31
C THR A 69 -3.92 -6.63 18.65
N ASN A 70 -5.03 -6.99 19.30
CA ASN A 70 -6.07 -7.84 18.71
C ASN A 70 -6.86 -7.14 17.59
N PHE A 71 -6.64 -5.84 17.41
CA PHE A 71 -7.21 -5.04 16.32
C PHE A 71 -6.27 -4.99 15.10
N ARG A 72 -5.36 -5.95 14.98
CA ARG A 72 -4.46 -6.05 13.82
C ARG A 72 -5.24 -6.36 12.53
N PRO A 73 -4.72 -5.93 11.37
CA PRO A 73 -5.34 -6.30 10.10
C PRO A 73 -5.38 -7.81 9.87
N GLU A 74 -6.45 -8.25 9.19
CA GLU A 74 -6.69 -9.67 8.88
C GLU A 74 -5.62 -10.18 7.92
N VAL A 75 -5.44 -9.46 6.81
CA VAL A 75 -4.42 -9.72 5.79
C VAL A 75 -3.29 -8.70 5.96
N ILE A 76 -2.05 -9.19 6.05
CA ILE A 76 -0.85 -8.35 6.03
C ILE A 76 0.15 -8.99 5.08
N LYS A 77 0.38 -8.33 3.96
CA LYS A 77 1.42 -8.66 2.99
C LYS A 77 2.63 -7.76 3.21
N THR A 78 3.82 -8.26 2.93
CA THR A 78 5.07 -7.53 3.11
C THR A 78 6.07 -7.84 2.00
N ASN A 79 6.95 -6.90 1.68
CA ASN A 79 8.09 -7.18 0.83
C ASN A 79 9.15 -8.02 1.58
N LEU A 80 10.14 -8.53 0.87
CA LEU A 80 11.20 -9.36 1.48
C LEU A 80 12.03 -8.63 2.55
N ALA A 81 12.13 -7.30 2.48
CA ALA A 81 12.83 -6.50 3.48
C ALA A 81 12.00 -6.26 4.76
N GLY A 82 10.68 -6.46 4.70
CA GLY A 82 9.78 -6.26 5.83
C GLY A 82 9.47 -4.79 6.15
N ASP A 83 9.89 -3.85 5.30
CA ASP A 83 9.77 -2.40 5.52
C ASP A 83 8.57 -1.77 4.81
N VAL A 84 8.07 -2.39 3.73
CA VAL A 84 6.84 -2.01 3.05
C VAL A 84 5.77 -3.06 3.32
N ASN A 85 4.66 -2.64 3.91
CA ASN A 85 3.54 -3.52 4.26
C ASN A 85 2.26 -3.05 3.58
N LEU A 86 1.47 -4.00 3.07
CA LEU A 86 0.12 -3.79 2.60
C LEU A 86 -0.83 -4.55 3.51
N SER A 87 -1.78 -3.83 4.11
CA SER A 87 -2.70 -4.39 5.11
C SER A 87 -4.15 -4.20 4.69
N ILE A 88 -4.98 -5.21 4.89
CA ILE A 88 -6.39 -5.21 4.51
C ILE A 88 -7.22 -5.73 5.67
N SER A 89 -8.27 -5.00 6.03
CA SER A 89 -9.22 -5.33 7.10
C SER A 89 -10.65 -5.19 6.58
N LEU A 90 -11.51 -6.17 6.86
CA LEU A 90 -12.93 -6.09 6.56
C LEU A 90 -13.69 -5.55 7.77
N LEU A 91 -14.24 -4.35 7.63
CA LEU A 91 -15.03 -3.72 8.70
C LEU A 91 -16.52 -4.00 8.49
N LYS A 92 -17.15 -4.64 9.47
CA LYS A 92 -18.61 -4.77 9.54
C LYS A 92 -19.20 -3.51 10.16
N VAL A 93 -19.91 -2.73 9.36
CA VAL A 93 -20.53 -1.46 9.77
C VAL A 93 -22.05 -1.56 9.65
N SER A 94 -22.78 -0.71 10.35
CA SER A 94 -24.25 -0.69 10.25
C SER A 94 -24.69 -0.07 8.93
N ASP A 95 -25.86 -0.44 8.42
CA ASP A 95 -26.41 0.09 7.16
C ASP A 95 -26.61 1.63 7.17
N TYR A 96 -26.71 2.23 8.36
CA TYR A 96 -26.85 3.68 8.55
C TYR A 96 -25.52 4.43 8.60
N THR A 97 -24.40 3.72 8.58
CA THR A 97 -23.08 4.32 8.72
C THR A 97 -22.61 4.90 7.39
N GLU A 98 -22.45 6.21 7.34
CA GLU A 98 -21.84 6.87 6.20
C GLU A 98 -20.31 6.66 6.19
N VAL A 99 -19.78 6.12 5.09
CA VAL A 99 -18.33 5.82 4.95
C VAL A 99 -17.47 7.08 5.16
N LYS A 100 -17.94 8.25 4.73
CA LYS A 100 -17.23 9.52 4.94
C LYS A 100 -17.07 9.87 6.42
N THR A 101 -18.07 9.56 7.25
CA THR A 101 -17.99 9.72 8.70
C THR A 101 -16.95 8.77 9.29
N LEU A 102 -16.91 7.50 8.84
CA LEU A 102 -15.87 6.55 9.27
C LEU A 102 -14.46 7.05 8.96
N VAL A 103 -14.25 7.58 7.76
CA VAL A 103 -12.95 8.13 7.35
C VAL A 103 -12.56 9.32 8.26
N THR A 104 -13.52 10.18 8.58
CA THR A 104 -13.31 11.33 9.47
C THR A 104 -12.96 10.87 10.90
N ASP A 105 -13.70 9.90 11.43
CA ASP A 105 -13.46 9.32 12.75
C ASP A 105 -12.09 8.63 12.81
N PHE A 106 -11.73 7.89 11.75
CA PHE A 106 -10.45 7.20 11.66
C PHE A 106 -9.27 8.18 11.62
N LYS A 107 -9.36 9.26 10.83
CA LYS A 107 -8.36 10.35 10.86
C LYS A 107 -8.27 11.00 12.25
N SER A 108 -9.39 11.20 12.94
CA SER A 108 -9.41 11.71 14.31
C SER A 108 -8.70 10.78 15.30
N LEU A 109 -8.94 9.46 15.19
CA LEU A 109 -8.26 8.46 16.01
C LEU A 109 -6.74 8.46 15.78
N LEU A 110 -6.30 8.49 14.51
CA LEU A 110 -4.88 8.60 14.17
C LEU A 110 -4.24 9.87 14.76
N SER A 111 -4.95 11.00 14.70
CA SER A 111 -4.50 12.28 15.26
C SER A 111 -4.33 12.23 16.78
N LYS A 112 -5.20 11.50 17.47
CA LYS A 112 -5.13 11.30 18.92
C LYS A 112 -4.04 10.31 19.32
N ALA A 113 -3.81 9.28 18.51
CA ALA A 113 -2.82 8.25 18.79
C ALA A 113 -1.38 8.71 18.51
N HIS A 114 -1.18 9.57 17.52
CA HIS A 114 0.15 9.97 17.05
C HIS A 114 0.34 11.48 17.07
N ASN A 115 1.06 11.96 18.09
CA ASN A 115 1.36 13.38 18.23
C ASN A 115 2.30 13.83 17.09
N GLY A 116 1.88 14.83 16.31
CA GLY A 116 2.67 15.32 15.18
C GLY A 116 2.43 14.60 13.85
N ILE A 117 1.43 13.72 13.76
CA ILE A 117 0.96 13.19 12.46
C ILE A 117 0.62 14.34 11.50
N LYS A 118 0.98 14.17 10.23
CA LYS A 118 0.67 15.12 9.15
C LYS A 118 -0.14 14.42 8.09
N PHE A 119 -1.36 14.89 7.85
CA PHE A 119 -2.15 14.47 6.71
C PHE A 119 -1.73 15.24 5.46
N LEU A 120 -1.66 14.56 4.33
CA LEU A 120 -1.26 15.10 3.04
C LEU A 120 -2.50 15.18 2.14
N GLU A 121 -2.59 14.31 1.15
CA GLU A 121 -3.66 14.29 0.16
C GLU A 121 -4.91 13.58 0.71
N TYR A 122 -6.06 13.98 0.18
CA TYR A 122 -7.36 13.38 0.45
C TYR A 122 -8.16 13.36 -0.84
N ASP A 123 -8.57 12.17 -1.25
CA ASP A 123 -9.28 11.96 -2.50
C ASP A 123 -10.56 11.16 -2.28
N GLU A 124 -11.62 11.59 -2.98
CA GLU A 124 -12.85 10.83 -3.13
C GLU A 124 -12.90 10.33 -4.57
N LEU A 125 -12.74 9.02 -4.75
CA LEU A 125 -12.78 8.39 -6.06
C LEU A 125 -14.19 7.84 -6.29
N GLU A 126 -14.90 8.43 -7.25
CA GLU A 126 -16.24 8.01 -7.65
C GLU A 126 -16.25 7.79 -9.16
N LYS A 127 -16.46 6.55 -9.57
CA LYS A 127 -16.54 6.13 -10.97
C LYS A 127 -17.77 5.25 -11.15
N GLU A 128 -18.54 5.50 -12.20
CA GLU A 128 -19.74 4.72 -12.51
C GLU A 128 -19.41 3.22 -12.63
N GLY A 129 -20.20 2.38 -11.95
CA GLY A 129 -19.97 0.93 -11.88
C GLY A 129 -18.82 0.50 -10.97
N CYS A 130 -18.17 1.41 -10.24
CA CYS A 130 -17.12 1.11 -9.27
C CYS A 130 -17.57 1.44 -7.84
N VAL A 131 -16.93 0.80 -6.86
CA VAL A 131 -17.10 1.15 -5.45
C VAL A 131 -16.52 2.54 -5.20
N LYS A 132 -17.28 3.39 -4.51
CA LYS A 132 -16.77 4.71 -4.08
C LYS A 132 -15.66 4.52 -3.05
N MET A 133 -14.51 5.16 -3.28
CA MET A 133 -13.35 5.06 -2.39
C MET A 133 -13.03 6.41 -1.77
N TYR A 134 -12.52 6.36 -0.54
CA TYR A 134 -12.03 7.52 0.20
C TYR A 134 -10.59 7.22 0.60
N CYS A 135 -9.65 7.99 0.05
CA CYS A 135 -8.22 7.78 0.21
C CYS A 135 -7.62 8.98 0.94
N PHE A 136 -6.63 8.73 1.78
CA PHE A 136 -5.84 9.81 2.37
C PHE A 136 -4.45 9.35 2.72
N ASP A 137 -3.52 10.27 2.54
CA ASP A 137 -2.11 10.05 2.82
C ASP A 137 -1.71 10.74 4.11
N PHE A 138 -0.75 10.16 4.82
CA PHE A 138 -0.23 10.76 6.04
C PHE A 138 1.20 10.33 6.33
N ILE A 139 1.88 11.14 7.13
CA ILE A 139 3.21 10.87 7.68
C ILE A 139 3.08 10.86 9.20
N ILE A 140 3.48 9.76 9.83
CA ILE A 140 3.70 9.70 11.27
C ILE A 140 5.22 9.86 11.48
N PRO A 141 5.67 10.92 12.17
CA PRO A 141 7.08 11.05 12.54
C PRO A 141 7.51 9.84 13.38
N GLY A 142 8.70 9.30 13.08
CA GLY A 142 9.32 8.33 13.96
C GLY A 142 9.48 8.92 15.37
N ILE A 143 9.29 8.10 16.39
CA ILE A 143 9.72 8.46 17.74
C ILE A 143 11.23 8.22 17.75
N ASP A 144 12.03 9.28 17.88
CA ASP A 144 13.42 9.13 18.31
C ASP A 144 13.37 8.52 19.71
N ALA A 145 13.76 7.25 19.81
CA ALA A 145 13.83 6.51 21.07
C ALA A 145 15.16 6.79 21.81
#